data_AF-A0A957ARM6-F1
#
_entry.id   AF-A0A957ARM6-F1
#
_cell.length_a   1.000
_cell.length_b   1.000
_cell.length_c   1.000
_cell.angle_alpha   90.00
_cell.angle_beta   90.00
_cell.angle_gamma   90.00
#
_symmetry.space_group_name_H-M   'P 1'
#
loop_
_entity.id
_entity.type
_entity.pdbx_description
1 polymer ?
#
loop_
_entity_poly.entity_id
_entity_poly.type
_entity_poly.pdbx_seq_one_letter_code
_entity_poly.pdbx_strand_id
1 'polypeptide(L)' 'MRPAKRLDNVPMYVFAAHGARLRKLAEDGLDIIRLDIGEPDEPPPAFIIDAMEASANNPKNHGYAGYAGRPELKRAIV' A
#
# COMPACT_ATOMS: atom_id res chain seq x y z
N MET A 1 -2.73 28.45 -13.19
CA MET A 1 -2.55 28.15 -11.75
C MET A 1 -1.21 27.46 -11.58
N ARG A 2 -0.33 27.90 -10.67
CA ARG A 2 0.99 27.27 -10.47
C ARG A 2 0.94 26.38 -9.22
N PRO A 3 1.45 25.14 -9.26
CA PRO A 3 1.64 24.32 -8.07
C PRO A 3 2.57 24.97 -7.04
N ALA A 4 2.50 24.54 -5.78
CA ALA A 4 3.40 25.03 -4.73
C ALA A 4 4.87 24.68 -5.04
N LYS A 5 5.80 25.60 -4.77
CA LYS A 5 7.25 25.46 -5.08
C LYS A 5 7.89 24.17 -4.56
N ARG A 6 7.42 23.62 -3.42
CA ARG A 6 7.92 22.35 -2.87
C ARG A 6 7.67 21.14 -3.79
N LEU A 7 6.69 21.23 -4.68
CA LEU A 7 6.38 20.17 -5.65
C LEU A 7 7.39 20.10 -6.79
N ASP A 8 8.15 21.17 -7.04
CA ASP A 8 9.18 21.21 -8.08
C ASP A 8 10.29 20.15 -7.84
N ASN A 9 10.45 19.71 -6.59
CA ASN A 9 11.48 18.74 -6.18
C ASN A 9 10.94 17.34 -5.89
N VAL A 10 9.66 17.06 -6.16
CA VAL A 10 9.11 15.70 -5.96
C VAL A 10 9.63 14.82 -7.10
N PRO A 11 10.46 13.80 -6.82
CA PRO A 11 10.99 12.95 -7.86
C PRO A 11 9.86 12.13 -8.48
N MET A 12 10.02 11.78 -9.75
CA MET A 12 9.13 10.83 -10.40
C MET A 12 9.21 9.49 -9.68
N TYR A 13 8.05 8.85 -9.48
CA TYR A 13 8.01 7.50 -8.94
C TYR A 13 8.62 6.52 -9.97
N VAL A 14 9.82 6.04 -9.65
CA VAL A 14 10.67 5.26 -10.58
C VAL A 14 9.94 4.02 -11.13
N PHE A 15 9.17 3.32 -10.30
CA PHE A 15 8.47 2.11 -10.72
C PHE A 15 7.30 2.38 -11.67
N ALA A 16 6.64 3.54 -11.61
CA ALA A 16 5.62 3.90 -12.60
C ALA A 16 6.25 4.15 -13.98
N ALA A 17 7.42 4.79 -14.03
CA ALA A 17 8.16 4.99 -15.27
C ALA A 17 8.62 3.66 -15.88
N HIS A 18 9.17 2.76 -15.05
CA HIS A 18 9.58 1.43 -15.49
C HIS A 18 8.39 0.55 -15.91
N GLY A 19 7.26 0.64 -15.19
CA GLY A 19 6.06 -0.16 -15.46
C GLY A 19 5.47 0.02 -16.86
N ALA A 20 5.57 1.22 -17.45
CA ALA A 20 5.12 1.44 -18.84
C ALA A 20 5.97 0.64 -19.85
N ARG A 21 7.29 0.61 -19.66
CA ARG A 21 8.20 -0.16 -20.51
C ARG A 21 7.98 -1.67 -20.35
N LEU A 22 7.83 -2.14 -19.11
CA LEU A 22 7.60 -3.56 -18.81
C LEU A 22 6.29 -4.06 -19.43
N ARG A 23 5.21 -3.27 -19.36
CA ARG A 23 3.94 -3.60 -20.02
C ARG A 23 4.11 -3.76 -21.53
N LYS A 24 4.81 -2.84 -22.19
CA LYS A 24 5.08 -2.96 -23.62
C LYS A 24 5.84 -4.23 -23.97
N LEU A 25 6.89 -4.55 -23.21
CA LEU A 25 7.67 -5.77 -23.44
C LEU A 25 6.82 -7.04 -23.24
N ALA A 26 5.90 -7.04 -22.27
CA ALA A 26 4.96 -8.15 -22.07
C ALA A 26 3.94 -8.25 -23.22
N GLU A 27 3.43 -7.11 -23.71
CA GLU A 27 2.56 -7.05 -24.90
C GLU A 27 3.27 -7.56 -26.17
N ASP A 28 4.58 -7.33 -26.27
CA ASP A 28 5.45 -7.87 -27.33
C ASP A 28 5.72 -9.39 -27.17
N GLY A 29 5.14 -10.04 -26.16
CA GLY A 29 5.21 -11.50 -25.93
C GLY A 29 6.44 -11.97 -25.16
N LEU A 30 7.20 -11.06 -24.54
CA LEU A 30 8.35 -11.43 -23.70
C LEU A 30 7.90 -11.91 -22.32
N ASP A 31 8.52 -12.99 -21.84
CA ASP A 31 8.40 -13.43 -20.46
C ASP A 31 9.29 -12.55 -19.55
N ILE A 32 8.68 -11.89 -18.57
CA ILE A 32 9.33 -10.89 -17.73
C ILE A 32 9.31 -11.35 -16.27
N ILE A 33 10.50 -11.65 -15.75
CA ILE A 33 10.70 -11.94 -14.33
C ILE A 33 10.85 -10.61 -13.57
N ARG A 34 9.91 -10.32 -12.67
CA ARG A 34 9.86 -9.09 -11.87
C ARG A 34 10.62 -9.27 -10.56
N LEU A 35 11.83 -8.70 -10.49
CA LEU A 35 12.66 -8.64 -9.26
C LEU A 35 12.86 -7.19 -8.79
N ASP A 36 12.03 -6.28 -9.27
CA ASP A 36 12.14 -4.84 -9.08
C ASP A 36 11.26 -4.29 -7.95
N ILE A 37 10.15 -4.98 -7.61
CA ILE A 37 9.19 -4.54 -6.59
C ILE A 37 9.22 -5.49 -5.39
N GLY A 38 9.33 -4.93 -4.18
CA GLY A 38 9.37 -5.68 -2.92
C GLY A 38 7.99 -5.92 -2.28
N GLU A 39 6.95 -6.06 -3.09
CA GLU A 39 5.63 -6.46 -2.60
C GLU A 39 5.63 -7.99 -2.42
N PRO A 40 5.27 -8.51 -1.24
CA PRO A 40 5.13 -9.95 -1.04
C PRO A 40 4.12 -10.56 -2.02
N ASP A 41 4.42 -11.75 -2.50
CA ASP A 41 3.58 -12.54 -3.41
C ASP A 41 2.47 -13.30 -2.67
N GLU A 42 2.66 -13.56 -1.37
CA GLU A 42 1.69 -14.26 -0.53
C GLU A 42 0.63 -13.33 0.10
N PRO A 43 -0.60 -13.81 0.31
CA PRO A 43 -1.61 -13.05 1.02
C PRO A 43 -1.26 -12.86 2.50
N PRO A 44 -1.86 -11.86 3.18
CA PRO A 44 -1.77 -11.76 4.63
C PRO A 44 -2.27 -13.05 5.31
N PRO A 45 -1.69 -13.44 6.46
CA PRO A 45 -2.19 -14.56 7.26
C PRO A 45 -3.70 -14.44 7.57
N ALA A 46 -4.42 -15.58 7.51
CA ALA A 46 -5.88 -15.62 7.63
C ALA A 46 -6.41 -14.91 8.90
N PHE A 47 -5.75 -15.10 10.04
CA PHE A 47 -6.18 -14.48 11.30
C PHE A 47 -6.16 -12.94 11.27
N ILE A 48 -5.33 -12.33 10.41
CA ILE A 48 -5.30 -10.87 10.22
C ILE A 48 -6.53 -10.43 9.44
N ILE A 49 -6.91 -11.19 8.40
CA ILE A 49 -8.10 -10.94 7.58
C ILE A 49 -9.35 -11.09 8.45
N ASP A 50 -9.43 -12.15 9.25
CA ASP A 50 -10.56 -12.39 10.17
C ASP A 50 -10.69 -11.27 11.21
N ALA A 51 -9.57 -10.81 11.78
CA ALA A 51 -9.57 -9.69 12.73
C ALA A 51 -10.00 -8.37 12.09
N MET A 52 -9.60 -8.12 10.84
CA MET A 52 -10.04 -6.95 10.06
C MET A 52 -11.55 -7.01 9.81
N GLU A 53 -12.08 -8.15 9.36
CA GLU A 53 -13.50 -8.34 9.10
C GLU A 53 -14.33 -8.15 10.38
N ALA A 54 -13.95 -8.81 11.46
CA ALA A 54 -14.61 -8.67 12.76
C ALA A 54 -14.61 -7.21 13.25
N SER A 55 -13.50 -6.50 13.04
CA SER A 55 -13.37 -5.08 13.39
C SER A 55 -14.30 -4.19 12.54
N ALA A 56 -14.41 -4.45 11.23
CA ALA A 56 -15.26 -3.70 10.32
C ALA A 56 -16.76 -3.89 10.62
N ASN A 57 -17.14 -5.12 11.00
CA ASN A 57 -18.52 -5.47 11.38
C ASN A 57 -18.96 -4.94 12.74
N ASN A 58 -18.07 -4.32 13.53
CA ASN A 58 -18.41 -3.75 14.83
C ASN A 58 -18.78 -2.26 14.69
N PRO A 59 -20.05 -1.86 14.90
CA PRO A 59 -20.48 -0.47 14.76
C PRO A 59 -19.77 0.51 15.70
N LYS A 60 -19.23 0.02 16.83
CA LYS A 60 -18.44 0.84 17.77
C LYS A 60 -17.13 1.33 17.16
N ASN A 61 -16.67 0.71 16.07
CA ASN A 61 -15.41 1.06 15.42
C ASN A 61 -15.54 2.10 14.30
N HIS A 62 -16.76 2.54 13.94
CA HIS A 62 -16.99 3.46 12.82
C HIS A 62 -16.76 4.93 13.18
N GLY A 63 -16.73 5.24 14.47
CA GLY A 63 -16.41 6.58 14.97
C GLY A 63 -14.93 6.92 14.85
N TYR A 64 -14.61 8.19 15.09
CA TYR A 64 -13.22 8.65 15.12
C TYR A 64 -12.42 7.91 16.20
N ALA A 65 -11.26 7.40 15.82
CA ALA A 65 -10.24 6.95 16.76
C ALA A 65 -9.54 8.16 17.40
N GLY A 66 -8.84 7.94 18.52
CA GLY A 66 -7.98 8.96 19.10
C GLY A 66 -6.86 9.38 18.13
N TYR A 67 -6.42 10.64 18.22
CA TYR A 67 -5.41 11.23 17.32
C TYR A 67 -4.11 10.43 17.21
N ALA A 68 -3.75 9.72 18.27
CA ALA A 68 -2.54 8.93 18.30
C ALA A 68 -2.76 7.44 18.00
N GLY A 69 -3.93 7.05 17.48
CA GLY A 69 -4.32 5.66 17.25
C GLY A 69 -4.91 4.95 18.49
N ARG A 70 -5.27 3.68 18.32
CA ARG A 70 -5.92 2.85 19.36
C ARG A 70 -4.92 2.40 20.44
N PRO A 71 -5.24 2.54 21.75
CA PRO A 71 -4.36 2.07 22.83
C PRO A 71 -4.01 0.58 22.75
N GLU A 72 -4.94 -0.25 22.27
CA GLU A 72 -4.77 -1.70 22.12
C GLU A 72 -3.61 -2.02 21.18
N LEU A 73 -3.58 -1.36 20.01
CA LEU A 73 -2.51 -1.55 19.03
C LEU A 73 -1.17 -1.13 19.59
N LYS A 74 -1.13 -0.01 20.32
CA LYS A 74 0.12 0.45 20.95
C LYS A 74 0.67 -0.59 21.90
N ARG A 75 -0.15 -1.13 22.79
CA ARG A 75 0.26 -2.17 23.74
C ARG A 75 0.76 -3.45 23.06
N ALA A 76 0.32 -3.74 21.84
CA ALA A 76 0.74 -4.92 21.09
C ALA A 76 2.07 -4.73 20.33
N ILE A 77 2.49 -3.47 20.09
CA ILE A 77 3.74 -3.14 19.38
C ILE A 77 4.94 -3.12 20.34
N VAL A 78 4.71 -2.82 21.63
CA VAL A 78 5.76 -2.74 22.67
C VAL A 78 5.99 -4.11 23.30
#